data_AF-A0A935ADT2-F1
#
_entry.id   AF-A0A935ADT2-F1
#
_cell.length_a   1.000
_cell.length_b   1.000
_cell.length_c   1.000
_cell.angle_alpha   90.00
_cell.angle_beta   90.00
_cell.angle_gamma   90.00
#
_symmetry.space_group_name_H-M   'P 1'
#
loop_
_entity.id
_entity.type
_entity.pdbx_description
1 polymer ?
#
loop_
_entity_poly.entity_id
_entity_poly.type
_entity_poly.pdbx_seq_one_letter_code
_entity_poly.pdbx_strand_id
1 'polypeptide(L)'
;MFTWPCQAPPWTRRSVCGDAAVASAALTCSTTVPWPRCFAPKVLAALAREGLKLPPGVPAHWVVDCKGVGDGSKALVYLGRYLYRGVIQEKDILSCEAGQVRFRYRDSQTGKSAVRTLSGARFLSLLLQHVLPKGFRRSRNFGFLHPNSKRLIALLQIVLKVAPEPGPTWMKPRPPFRCACCGAPMRIVQRRIPAPERWRSATPTGSVTL
;
A
#
# COMPACT_ATOMS: atom_id res chain seq x y z
N MET A 1 -26.88 15.99 11.21
CA MET A 1 -27.61 15.68 9.97
C MET A 1 -26.87 16.36 8.83
N PHE A 2 -26.01 15.64 8.09
CA PHE A 2 -25.34 16.16 6.90
C PHE A 2 -25.95 15.45 5.70
N THR A 3 -26.76 16.15 4.92
CA THR A 3 -27.25 15.71 3.62
C THR A 3 -26.21 16.09 2.57
N TRP A 4 -25.68 15.09 1.88
CA TRP A 4 -24.91 15.28 0.64
C TRP A 4 -25.92 15.40 -0.50
N PRO A 5 -25.96 16.51 -1.27
CA PRO A 5 -26.68 16.50 -2.54
C PRO A 5 -25.85 15.68 -3.54
N CYS A 6 -26.28 14.43 -3.72
CA CYS A 6 -25.79 13.53 -4.76
C CYS A 6 -26.42 13.96 -6.10
N GLN A 7 -25.75 14.82 -6.84
CA GLN A 7 -26.00 14.96 -8.28
C GLN A 7 -24.77 14.43 -9.01
N ALA A 8 -24.86 13.16 -9.40
CA ALA A 8 -23.88 12.51 -10.27
C ALA A 8 -24.07 13.02 -11.71
N PRO A 9 -23.01 13.46 -12.41
CA PRO A 9 -23.10 13.76 -13.84
C PRO A 9 -23.31 12.47 -14.67
N PRO A 10 -23.98 12.56 -15.83
CA PRO A 10 -24.28 11.41 -16.68
C PRO A 10 -23.00 10.84 -17.29
N TRP A 11 -22.64 9.62 -16.91
CA TRP A 11 -21.57 8.86 -17.52
C TRP A 11 -21.96 8.51 -18.95
N THR A 12 -21.35 9.17 -19.93
CA THR A 12 -21.54 8.87 -21.35
C THR A 12 -21.02 7.47 -21.66
N ARG A 13 -21.98 6.60 -21.95
CA ARG A 13 -21.83 5.20 -22.36
C ARG A 13 -21.08 5.15 -23.69
N ARG A 14 -19.75 4.96 -23.66
CA ARG A 14 -19.00 4.64 -24.87
C ARG A 14 -19.15 3.15 -25.14
N SER A 15 -20.11 2.83 -26.00
CA SER A 15 -20.37 1.52 -26.57
C SER A 15 -19.10 0.96 -27.23
N VAL A 16 -18.70 -0.25 -26.83
CA VAL A 16 -17.87 -1.11 -27.67
C VAL A 16 -18.71 -2.34 -27.94
N CYS A 17 -19.25 -2.40 -29.16
CA CYS A 17 -19.81 -3.60 -29.76
C CYS A 17 -18.72 -4.68 -29.85
N GLY A 18 -19.13 -5.94 -29.73
CA GLY A 18 -18.25 -7.09 -29.93
C GLY A 18 -18.88 -8.35 -29.34
N ASP A 19 -19.47 -9.14 -30.21
CA ASP A 19 -20.38 -10.26 -29.99
C ASP A 19 -19.92 -11.37 -29.05
N ALA A 20 -20.94 -12.08 -28.55
CA ALA A 20 -20.86 -13.28 -27.76
C ALA A 20 -20.15 -14.43 -28.49
N ALA A 21 -19.26 -15.11 -27.78
CA ALA A 21 -19.00 -16.54 -27.97
C ALA A 21 -18.69 -17.17 -26.61
N VAL A 22 -19.51 -18.16 -26.24
CA VAL A 22 -19.41 -18.97 -25.03
C VAL A 22 -18.55 -20.18 -25.36
N ALA A 23 -17.42 -20.40 -24.66
CA ALA A 23 -16.83 -21.74 -24.50
C ALA A 23 -15.68 -21.75 -23.47
N SER A 24 -15.73 -22.77 -22.61
CA SER A 24 -14.70 -23.21 -21.64
C SER A 24 -13.27 -23.19 -22.16
N ALA A 25 -12.31 -22.69 -21.35
CA ALA A 25 -10.94 -23.21 -21.36
C ALA A 25 -10.15 -22.79 -20.11
N ALA A 26 -9.53 -23.79 -19.51
CA ALA A 26 -8.35 -23.81 -18.65
C ALA A 26 -7.73 -22.46 -18.21
N LEU A 27 -7.56 -22.32 -16.89
CA LEU A 27 -6.69 -21.34 -16.24
C LEU A 27 -5.22 -21.58 -16.63
N THR A 28 -4.80 -21.09 -17.80
CA THR A 28 -3.41 -20.80 -18.07
C THR A 28 -3.15 -19.35 -17.73
N CYS A 29 -2.24 -19.13 -16.79
CA CYS A 29 -1.76 -17.81 -16.38
C CYS A 29 -0.92 -17.21 -17.51
N SER A 30 -1.58 -16.76 -18.58
CA SER A 30 -1.01 -15.85 -19.57
C SER A 30 -0.94 -14.44 -18.97
N THR A 31 0.17 -13.75 -19.22
CA THR A 31 0.67 -12.51 -18.61
C THR A 31 -0.21 -11.26 -18.84
N THR A 32 -1.50 -11.42 -19.13
CA THR A 32 -2.36 -10.33 -19.64
C THR A 32 -3.73 -10.28 -18.97
N VAL A 33 -3.90 -10.86 -17.78
CA VAL A 33 -5.08 -10.54 -16.95
C VAL A 33 -4.67 -9.42 -16.00
N PRO A 34 -5.32 -8.23 -16.06
CA PRO A 34 -5.07 -7.17 -15.10
C PRO A 34 -5.23 -7.74 -13.69
N TRP A 35 -4.17 -7.65 -12.87
CA TRP A 35 -4.13 -8.06 -11.46
C TRP A 35 -5.41 -7.75 -10.65
N PRO A 36 -6.12 -6.63 -10.90
CA PRO A 36 -7.34 -6.31 -10.17
C PRO A 36 -8.55 -7.20 -10.49
N ARG A 37 -8.66 -7.76 -11.71
CA ARG A 37 -9.73 -8.71 -12.06
C ARG A 37 -9.64 -10.00 -11.22
N CYS A 38 -8.45 -10.36 -10.77
CA CYS A 38 -8.23 -11.50 -9.88
C CYS A 38 -8.36 -11.13 -8.39
N PHE A 39 -8.19 -9.86 -8.02
CA PHE A 39 -8.13 -9.42 -6.62
C PHE A 39 -9.52 -9.21 -6.02
N ALA A 40 -10.40 -8.49 -6.72
CA ALA A 40 -11.77 -8.20 -6.26
C ALA A 40 -12.55 -9.46 -5.86
N PRO A 41 -12.69 -10.50 -6.71
CA PRO A 41 -13.42 -11.72 -6.33
C PRO A 41 -12.78 -12.46 -5.16
N LYS A 42 -11.44 -12.44 -5.02
CA LYS A 42 -10.76 -13.05 -3.86
C LYS A 42 -11.05 -12.31 -2.56
N VAL A 43 -11.12 -10.98 -2.58
CA VAL A 43 -11.48 -10.18 -1.41
C VAL A 43 -12.93 -10.42 -1.02
N LEU A 44 -13.85 -10.42 -1.98
CA LEU A 44 -15.27 -10.69 -1.71
C LEU A 44 -15.48 -12.10 -1.15
N ALA A 45 -14.80 -13.11 -1.69
CA ALA A 45 -14.84 -14.48 -1.17
C ALA A 45 -14.25 -14.58 0.25
N ALA A 46 -13.19 -13.83 0.54
CA ALA A 46 -12.61 -13.77 1.88
C ALA A 46 -13.56 -13.09 2.88
N LEU A 47 -14.21 -11.98 2.52
CA LEU A 47 -15.20 -11.31 3.37
C LEU A 47 -16.41 -12.21 3.65
N ALA A 48 -16.89 -12.93 2.64
CA ALA A 48 -17.99 -13.89 2.79
C ALA A 48 -17.64 -15.04 3.73
N ARG A 49 -16.41 -15.58 3.65
CA ARG A 49 -15.91 -16.61 4.58
C ARG A 49 -15.90 -16.15 6.04
N GLU A 50 -15.59 -14.87 6.28
CA GLU A 50 -15.57 -14.29 7.63
C GLU A 50 -16.97 -13.80 8.08
N GLY A 51 -18.03 -14.10 7.32
CA GLY A 51 -19.41 -13.71 7.64
C GLY A 51 -19.69 -12.21 7.56
N LEU A 52 -18.77 -11.43 6.95
CA LEU A 52 -18.91 -9.98 6.83
C LEU A 52 -19.83 -9.65 5.66
N LYS A 53 -20.99 -9.06 5.98
CA LYS A 53 -21.94 -8.57 4.97
C LYS A 53 -21.41 -7.29 4.34
N LEU A 54 -21.41 -7.24 3.02
CA LEU A 54 -21.08 -6.03 2.26
C LEU A 54 -22.18 -4.98 2.48
N PRO A 55 -21.82 -3.69 2.57
CA PRO A 55 -22.83 -2.64 2.61
C PRO A 55 -23.69 -2.66 1.32
N PRO A 56 -24.98 -2.29 1.40
CA PRO A 56 -25.80 -2.17 0.21
C PRO A 56 -25.23 -1.10 -0.73
N GLY A 57 -25.20 -1.39 -2.04
CA GLY A 57 -24.71 -0.45 -3.07
C GLY A 57 -23.29 -0.69 -3.58
N VAL A 58 -22.67 -1.83 -3.28
CA VAL A 58 -21.41 -2.19 -3.95
C VAL A 58 -21.68 -2.49 -5.43
N PRO A 59 -21.04 -1.79 -6.38
CA PRO A 59 -21.26 -2.02 -7.80
C PRO A 59 -20.83 -3.43 -8.21
N ALA A 60 -21.68 -4.11 -8.99
CA ALA A 60 -21.40 -5.47 -9.49
C ALA A 60 -20.16 -5.54 -10.38
N HIS A 61 -19.83 -4.42 -11.06
CA HIS A 61 -18.65 -4.29 -11.90
C HIS A 61 -17.59 -3.47 -11.17
N TRP A 62 -16.49 -4.14 -10.81
CA TRP A 62 -15.33 -3.47 -10.23
C TRP A 62 -14.53 -2.81 -11.36
N VAL A 63 -14.64 -1.48 -11.47
CA VAL A 63 -13.84 -0.71 -12.43
C VAL A 63 -12.43 -0.58 -11.88
N VAL A 64 -11.46 -1.20 -12.54
CA VAL A 64 -10.06 -0.96 -12.23
C VAL A 64 -9.33 -0.54 -13.49
N ASP A 65 -8.85 0.70 -13.45
CA ASP A 65 -7.99 1.25 -14.49
C ASP A 65 -6.54 0.89 -14.18
N CYS A 66 -5.96 0.02 -14.99
CA CYS A 66 -4.55 -0.33 -14.94
C CYS A 66 -3.93 0.04 -16.27
N LYS A 67 -3.29 1.19 -16.31
CA LYS A 67 -2.55 1.66 -17.47
C LYS A 67 -1.06 1.39 -17.29
N GLY A 68 -0.41 0.85 -18.32
CA GLY A 68 1.05 0.75 -18.37
C GLY A 68 1.67 2.14 -18.31
N VAL A 69 2.45 2.41 -17.26
CA VAL A 69 3.09 3.72 -17.02
C VAL A 69 4.54 3.76 -17.52
N GLY A 70 4.80 3.27 -18.74
CA GLY A 70 6.12 3.31 -19.37
C GLY A 70 7.25 2.81 -18.45
N ASP A 71 8.30 3.62 -18.28
CA ASP A 71 9.45 3.35 -17.39
C ASP A 71 9.13 3.48 -15.88
N GLY A 72 7.96 4.00 -15.52
CA GLY A 72 7.55 4.24 -14.14
C GLY A 72 8.21 5.45 -13.45
N SER A 73 9.14 6.17 -14.10
CA SER A 73 9.87 7.30 -13.49
C SER A 73 8.92 8.41 -13.02
N LYS A 74 7.91 8.74 -13.82
CA LYS A 74 6.87 9.72 -13.44
C LYS A 74 6.02 9.24 -12.27
N ALA A 75 5.71 7.94 -12.23
CA ALA A 75 4.96 7.34 -11.13
C ALA A 75 5.78 7.36 -9.83
N LEU A 76 7.11 7.14 -9.91
CA LEU A 76 8.02 7.26 -8.77
C LEU A 76 8.13 8.69 -8.26
N VAL A 77 8.26 9.69 -9.14
CA VAL A 77 8.26 11.11 -8.74
C VAL A 77 6.94 11.48 -8.07
N TYR A 78 5.82 11.03 -8.65
CA TYR A 78 4.50 11.22 -8.06
C TYR A 78 4.46 10.59 -6.66
N LEU A 79 4.76 9.29 -6.52
CA LEU A 79 4.72 8.57 -5.25
C LEU A 79 5.65 9.21 -4.20
N GLY A 80 6.86 9.63 -4.59
CA GLY A 80 7.80 10.33 -3.73
C GLY A 80 7.20 11.61 -3.15
N ARG A 81 6.48 12.40 -3.96
CA ARG A 81 5.76 13.58 -3.46
C ARG A 81 4.69 13.20 -2.44
N TYR A 82 3.95 12.11 -2.63
CA TYR A 82 2.93 11.68 -1.66
C TYR A 82 3.54 11.07 -0.38
N LEU A 83 4.71 10.44 -0.48
CA LEU A 83 5.36 9.82 0.66
C LEU A 83 6.08 10.83 1.55
N TYR A 84 6.70 11.85 0.97
CA TYR A 84 7.55 12.80 1.70
C TYR A 84 6.93 14.18 1.89
N ARG A 85 5.98 14.58 1.05
CA ARG A 85 5.31 15.87 1.19
C ARG A 85 4.12 15.71 2.12
N GLY A 86 4.01 16.61 3.10
CA GLY A 86 2.82 16.70 3.94
C GLY A 86 1.58 17.08 3.13
N VAL A 87 0.40 16.96 3.74
CA VAL A 87 -0.90 17.30 3.14
C VAL A 87 -0.94 18.77 2.70
N ILE A 88 -0.35 19.63 3.52
CA ILE A 88 -0.26 21.06 3.31
C ILE A 88 1.19 21.49 3.44
N GLN A 89 1.62 22.45 2.61
CA GLN A 89 2.94 23.06 2.72
C GLN A 89 2.85 24.26 3.65
N GLU A 90 3.91 24.54 4.39
CA GLU A 90 3.94 25.67 5.34
C GLU A 90 3.66 27.01 4.66
N LYS A 91 4.21 27.22 3.46
CA LYS A 91 3.94 28.40 2.62
C LYS A 91 2.48 28.57 2.16
N ASP A 92 1.68 27.51 2.28
CA ASP A 92 0.26 27.55 1.94
C ASP A 92 -0.61 27.92 3.15
N ILE A 93 -0.03 28.00 4.36
CA ILE A 93 -0.67 28.59 5.54
C ILE A 93 -0.44 30.10 5.47
N LEU A 94 -1.49 30.87 5.23
CA LEU A 94 -1.42 32.31 4.98
C LEU A 94 -1.47 33.12 6.27
N SER A 95 -2.28 32.69 7.25
CA SER A 95 -2.36 33.32 8.56
C SER A 95 -2.95 32.37 9.60
N CYS A 96 -2.61 32.59 10.86
CA CYS A 96 -3.15 31.89 12.02
C CYS A 96 -3.42 32.92 13.13
N GLU A 97 -4.63 33.47 13.16
CA GLU A 97 -5.00 34.58 14.02
C GLU A 97 -6.39 34.33 14.61
N ALA A 98 -6.63 34.80 15.84
CA ALA A 98 -7.94 34.69 16.52
C ALA A 98 -8.56 33.27 16.52
N GLY A 99 -7.72 32.22 16.61
CA GLY A 99 -8.17 30.83 16.57
C GLY A 99 -8.65 30.34 15.19
N GLN A 100 -8.43 31.12 14.13
CA GLN A 100 -8.74 30.79 12.75
C GLN A 100 -7.45 30.60 11.95
N VAL A 101 -7.44 29.57 11.11
CA VAL A 101 -6.35 29.26 10.19
C VAL A 101 -6.84 29.49 8.77
N ARG A 102 -6.13 30.35 8.05
CA ARG A 102 -6.41 30.64 6.64
C ARG A 102 -5.34 30.00 5.79
N PHE A 103 -5.74 29.15 4.86
CA PHE A 103 -4.81 28.40 4.02
C PHE A 103 -5.24 28.33 2.57
N ARG A 104 -4.25 28.23 1.68
CA ARG A 104 -4.43 28.04 0.24
C ARG A 104 -4.46 26.55 -0.09
N TYR A 105 -5.36 26.16 -0.98
CA TYR A 105 -5.44 24.80 -1.51
C TYR A 105 -5.73 24.84 -3.02
N ARG A 106 -5.49 23.72 -3.70
CA ARG A 106 -5.88 23.53 -5.09
C ARG A 106 -7.19 22.75 -5.12
N ASP A 107 -8.21 23.35 -5.73
CA ASP A 107 -9.49 22.69 -5.94
C ASP A 107 -9.31 21.52 -6.92
N SER A 108 -9.81 20.33 -6.56
CA SER A 108 -9.65 19.12 -7.36
C SER A 108 -10.55 19.08 -8.60
N GLN A 109 -11.68 19.78 -8.59
CA GLN A 109 -12.62 19.85 -9.70
C GLN A 109 -12.19 20.92 -10.71
N THR A 110 -11.86 22.11 -10.22
CA THR A 110 -11.53 23.25 -11.09
C THR A 110 -10.02 23.37 -11.37
N GLY A 111 -9.18 22.72 -10.57
CA GLY A 111 -7.73 22.84 -10.66
C GLY A 111 -7.18 24.22 -10.25
N LYS A 112 -8.04 25.14 -9.80
CA LYS A 112 -7.64 26.52 -9.43
C LYS A 112 -7.18 26.57 -7.99
N SER A 113 -6.32 27.54 -7.69
CA SER A 113 -5.92 27.81 -6.30
C SER A 113 -7.02 28.64 -5.63
N ALA A 114 -7.47 28.20 -4.47
CA ALA A 114 -8.47 28.86 -3.65
C ALA A 114 -7.97 28.99 -2.21
N VAL A 115 -8.60 29.88 -1.44
CA VAL A 115 -8.27 30.09 -0.02
C VAL A 115 -9.47 29.71 0.82
N ARG A 116 -9.21 28.99 1.91
CA ARG A 116 -10.23 28.59 2.89
C ARG A 116 -9.80 28.99 4.29
N THR A 117 -10.76 29.46 5.07
CA THR A 117 -10.59 29.75 6.49
C THR A 117 -11.34 28.72 7.32
N LEU A 118 -10.69 28.15 8.32
CA LEU A 118 -11.26 27.19 9.26
C LEU A 118 -10.82 27.50 10.69
N SER A 119 -11.60 27.08 11.68
CA SER A 119 -11.12 27.11 13.06
C SER A 119 -9.91 26.21 13.22
N GLY A 120 -8.99 26.58 14.11
CA GLY A 120 -7.77 25.81 14.37
C GLY A 120 -8.06 24.35 14.73
N ALA A 121 -9.09 24.10 15.56
CA ALA A 121 -9.53 22.75 15.91
C ALA A 121 -10.00 21.94 14.69
N ARG A 122 -10.78 22.54 13.78
CA ARG A 122 -11.20 21.86 12.54
C ARG A 122 -10.02 21.63 11.60
N PHE A 123 -9.14 22.60 11.46
CA PHE A 123 -7.92 22.45 10.66
C PHE A 123 -7.05 21.28 11.17
N LEU A 124 -6.80 21.19 12.47
CA LEU A 124 -6.08 20.05 13.07
C LEU A 124 -6.80 18.73 12.83
N SER A 125 -8.12 18.69 13.01
CA SER A 125 -8.90 17.47 12.81
C SER A 125 -8.81 16.93 11.38
N LEU A 126 -8.74 17.81 10.37
CA LEU A 126 -8.52 17.45 8.98
C LEU A 126 -7.09 16.97 8.74
N LEU A 127 -6.10 17.66 9.33
CA LEU A 127 -4.70 17.25 9.20
C LEU A 127 -4.46 15.85 9.79
N LEU A 128 -5.03 15.58 10.97
CA LEU A 128 -4.87 14.31 11.68
C LEU A 128 -5.50 13.13 10.93
N GLN A 129 -6.50 13.34 10.08
CA GLN A 129 -7.05 12.27 9.21
C GLN A 129 -6.01 11.73 8.22
N HIS A 130 -4.97 12.50 7.92
CA HIS A 130 -3.88 12.09 7.04
C HIS A 130 -2.64 11.60 7.79
N VAL A 131 -2.62 11.70 9.12
CA VAL A 131 -1.53 11.17 9.94
C VAL A 131 -1.84 9.71 10.24
N LEU A 132 -0.94 8.83 9.81
CA LEU A 132 -1.07 7.41 10.04
C LEU A 132 -0.83 7.11 11.53
N PRO A 133 -1.68 6.32 12.21
CA PRO A 133 -1.47 5.96 13.61
C PRO A 133 -0.12 5.28 13.82
N LYS A 134 0.41 5.41 15.04
CA LYS A 134 1.70 4.81 15.41
C LYS A 134 1.70 3.30 15.12
N GLY A 135 2.77 2.82 14.47
CA GLY A 135 2.95 1.41 14.11
C GLY A 135 2.48 1.04 12.71
N PHE A 136 1.71 1.91 12.03
CA PHE A 136 1.37 1.70 10.62
C PHE A 136 2.46 2.26 9.69
N ARG A 137 2.68 1.58 8.56
CA ARG A 137 3.64 2.00 7.53
C ARG A 137 2.91 2.73 6.41
N ARG A 138 3.46 3.88 5.99
CA ARG A 138 2.91 4.70 4.90
C ARG A 138 2.96 3.99 3.54
N SER A 139 3.99 3.18 3.29
CA SER A 139 4.10 2.32 2.12
C SER A 139 4.13 0.85 2.53
N ARG A 140 3.45 0.01 1.74
CA ARG A 140 3.47 -1.45 1.87
C ARG A 140 4.01 -2.04 0.57
N ASN A 141 5.04 -2.86 0.67
CA ASN A 141 5.53 -3.64 -0.45
C ASN A 141 4.60 -4.85 -0.64
N PHE A 142 4.26 -5.19 -1.88
CA PHE A 142 3.49 -6.39 -2.18
C PHE A 142 4.24 -7.27 -3.19
N GLY A 143 3.86 -8.54 -3.27
CA GLY A 143 4.44 -9.50 -4.21
C GLY A 143 5.88 -9.90 -3.87
N PHE A 144 6.73 -9.99 -4.88
CA PHE A 144 8.11 -10.44 -4.72
C PHE A 144 8.99 -9.43 -3.98
N LEU A 145 8.69 -8.12 -4.02
CA LEU A 145 9.41 -7.08 -3.27
C LEU A 145 9.04 -7.00 -1.78
N HIS A 146 8.13 -7.85 -1.32
CA HIS A 146 7.76 -7.90 0.10
C HIS A 146 8.90 -8.54 0.93
N PRO A 147 9.22 -8.03 2.14
CA PRO A 147 10.31 -8.57 2.97
C PRO A 147 10.19 -10.06 3.34
N ASN A 148 8.98 -10.63 3.26
CA ASN A 148 8.74 -12.06 3.49
C ASN A 148 9.00 -12.93 2.25
N SER A 149 9.22 -12.33 1.08
CA SER A 149 9.37 -13.04 -0.20
C SER A 149 10.83 -13.38 -0.52
N LYS A 150 11.74 -13.33 0.47
CA LYS A 150 13.19 -13.56 0.27
C LYS A 150 13.52 -14.88 -0.41
N ARG A 151 12.80 -15.96 -0.05
CA ARG A 151 12.97 -17.27 -0.69
C ARG A 151 12.58 -17.24 -2.17
N LEU A 152 11.47 -16.57 -2.49
CA LEU A 152 11.01 -16.39 -3.86
C LEU A 152 11.97 -15.53 -4.67
N ILE A 153 12.48 -14.43 -4.09
CA ILE A 153 13.49 -13.58 -4.72
C ILE A 153 14.75 -14.39 -5.05
N ALA A 154 15.26 -15.19 -4.10
CA ALA A 154 16.43 -16.03 -4.31
C ALA A 154 16.20 -17.06 -5.44
N LEU A 155 15.03 -17.68 -5.48
CA LEU A 155 14.65 -18.60 -6.57
C LEU A 155 14.64 -17.87 -7.92
N LEU A 156 14.01 -16.70 -7.99
CA LEU A 156 13.97 -15.89 -9.21
C LEU A 156 15.36 -15.47 -9.69
N GLN A 157 16.26 -15.11 -8.78
CA GLN A 157 17.66 -14.79 -9.10
C GLN A 157 18.38 -15.97 -9.74
N ILE A 158 18.18 -17.19 -9.23
CA ILE A 158 18.77 -18.41 -9.80
C ILE A 158 18.18 -18.69 -11.19
N VAL A 159 16.84 -18.68 -11.32
CA VAL A 159 16.15 -18.99 -12.59
C VAL A 159 16.48 -17.98 -13.68
N LEU A 160 16.52 -16.69 -13.34
CA LEU A 160 16.83 -15.60 -14.27
C LEU A 160 18.34 -15.38 -14.44
N LYS A 161 19.18 -16.15 -13.74
CA LYS A 161 20.65 -16.00 -13.71
C LYS A 161 21.11 -14.57 -13.38
N VAL A 162 20.39 -13.90 -12.49
CA VAL A 162 20.70 -12.54 -12.02
C VAL A 162 21.53 -12.66 -10.76
N ALA A 163 22.81 -12.28 -10.83
CA ALA A 163 23.63 -12.05 -9.65
C ALA A 163 23.33 -10.64 -9.12
N PRO A 164 22.72 -10.49 -7.93
CA PRO A 164 22.57 -9.16 -7.34
C PRO A 164 23.95 -8.62 -7.00
N GLU A 165 24.23 -7.39 -7.44
CA GLU A 165 25.41 -6.65 -6.99
C GLU A 165 25.42 -6.60 -5.45
N PRO A 166 26.59 -6.77 -4.80
CA PRO A 166 26.69 -6.63 -3.36
C PRO A 166 26.07 -5.29 -2.96
N GLY A 167 25.21 -5.35 -1.93
CA GLY A 167 24.48 -4.18 -1.47
C GLY A 167 25.44 -3.03 -1.17
N PRO A 168 25.01 -1.77 -1.39
CA PRO A 168 25.86 -0.62 -1.20
C PRO A 168 26.58 -0.64 0.16
N THR A 169 27.86 -0.28 0.17
CA THR A 169 28.74 -0.26 1.36
C THR A 169 28.24 0.63 2.50
N TRP A 170 27.30 1.53 2.24
CA TRP A 170 26.68 2.40 3.23
C TRP A 170 25.55 1.74 4.05
N MET A 171 25.18 0.49 3.78
CA MET A 171 24.22 -0.22 4.62
C MET A 171 24.83 -0.51 6.00
N LYS A 172 24.56 0.39 6.96
CA LYS A 172 24.97 0.21 8.35
C LYS A 172 24.38 -1.10 8.91
N PRO A 173 25.19 -1.94 9.58
CA PRO A 173 24.65 -3.13 10.25
C PRO A 173 23.59 -2.70 11.27
N ARG A 174 22.57 -3.53 11.46
CA ARG A 174 21.51 -3.27 12.43
C ARG A 174 22.14 -3.14 13.82
N PRO A 175 21.88 -2.04 14.57
CA PRO A 175 22.45 -1.88 15.90
C PRO A 175 21.98 -3.04 16.81
N PRO A 176 22.87 -3.61 17.63
CA PRO A 176 22.50 -4.67 18.55
C PRO A 176 21.53 -4.12 19.60
N PHE A 177 20.58 -4.96 20.04
CA PHE A 177 19.77 -4.63 21.21
C PHE A 177 20.69 -4.60 22.42
N ARG A 178 20.68 -3.52 23.20
CA ARG A 178 21.50 -3.39 24.41
C ARG A 178 20.65 -3.67 25.65
N CYS A 179 21.21 -4.37 26.62
CA CYS A 179 20.56 -4.57 27.91
C CYS A 179 20.43 -3.24 28.66
N ALA A 180 19.26 -2.95 29.22
CA ALA A 180 19.04 -1.71 29.99
C ALA A 180 19.87 -1.66 31.29
N CYS A 181 20.26 -2.81 31.84
CA CYS A 181 21.01 -2.90 33.10
C CYS A 181 22.52 -2.75 32.91
N CYS A 182 23.09 -3.42 31.90
CA CYS A 182 24.55 -3.52 31.72
C CYS A 182 25.08 -3.04 30.36
N GLY A 183 24.22 -2.63 29.42
CA GLY A 183 24.63 -2.14 28.11
C GLY A 183 25.20 -3.19 27.14
N ALA A 184 25.38 -4.43 27.59
CA ALA A 184 25.88 -5.54 26.78
C ALA A 184 24.91 -5.91 25.63
N PRO A 185 25.44 -6.41 24.50
CA PRO A 185 24.62 -6.83 23.36
C PRO A 185 23.79 -8.06 23.71
N MET A 186 22.47 -7.96 23.50
CA MET A 186 21.52 -9.03 23.73
C MET A 186 21.33 -9.89 22.48
N ARG A 187 21.23 -11.20 22.67
CA ARG A 187 20.90 -12.18 21.63
C ARG A 187 19.39 -12.47 21.65
N ILE A 188 18.75 -12.44 20.48
CA ILE A 188 17.33 -12.78 20.34
C ILE A 188 17.18 -14.30 20.48
N VAL A 189 16.66 -14.78 21.60
CA VAL A 189 16.42 -16.22 21.84
C VAL A 189 15.11 -16.67 21.18
N GLN A 190 14.05 -15.85 21.25
CA GLN A 190 12.74 -16.19 20.71
C GLN A 190 11.99 -14.93 20.23
N ARG A 191 11.14 -15.09 19.21
CA ARG A 191 10.20 -14.04 18.76
C ARG A 191 8.80 -14.44 19.19
N ARG A 192 8.03 -13.50 19.77
CA ARG A 192 6.65 -13.75 20.25
C ARG A 192 5.66 -14.18 19.16
N ILE A 193 5.96 -13.91 17.90
CA ILE A 193 5.20 -14.40 16.76
C ILE A 193 5.98 -15.59 16.20
N PRO A 194 5.51 -16.83 16.39
CA PRO A 194 6.15 -17.99 15.78
C PRO A 194 6.12 -17.84 14.26
N ALA A 195 7.21 -18.21 13.60
CA ALA A 195 7.20 -18.30 12.15
C ALA A 195 6.08 -19.29 11.74
N PRO A 196 5.29 -19.01 10.68
CA PRO A 196 4.29 -19.96 10.23
C PRO A 196 4.94 -21.31 9.92
N GLU A 197 4.24 -22.42 10.18
CA GLU A 197 4.72 -23.82 10.03
C GLU A 197 5.57 -24.02 8.76
N ARG A 198 5.10 -23.48 7.63
CA ARG A 198 5.75 -23.56 6.31
C ARG A 198 7.18 -22.97 6.23
N TRP A 199 7.64 -22.27 7.27
CA TRP A 199 8.95 -21.63 7.33
C TRP A 199 9.92 -22.33 8.28
N ARG A 200 9.46 -23.28 9.10
CA ARG A 200 10.34 -24.11 9.93
C ARG A 200 11.11 -25.07 9.03
N SER A 201 12.36 -24.79 8.72
CA SER A 201 13.28 -25.83 8.25
C SER A 201 13.44 -26.81 9.42
N ALA A 202 13.27 -28.11 9.18
CA ALA A 202 13.61 -29.12 10.16
C ALA A 202 15.05 -28.86 10.63
N THR A 203 15.24 -28.62 11.92
CA THR A 203 16.59 -28.59 12.48
C THR A 203 17.08 -30.04 12.45
N PRO A 204 18.24 -30.35 11.85
CA PRO A 204 18.73 -31.72 11.89
C PRO A 204 19.12 -32.01 13.33
N THR A 205 18.30 -32.81 14.02
CA THR A 205 18.63 -33.41 15.31
C THR A 205 19.62 -34.53 15.04
N GLY A 206 20.88 -34.18 14.80
CA GLY A 206 21.99 -35.13 14.73
C GLY A 206 22.88 -34.91 15.94
N SER A 207 22.67 -35.67 17.01
CA SER A 207 23.64 -35.81 18.09
C SER A 207 24.84 -36.58 17.56
N VAL A 208 25.95 -35.87 17.31
CA VAL A 208 27.26 -36.50 17.13
C VAL A 208 27.67 -37.03 18.50
N THR A 209 27.66 -38.35 18.64
CA THR A 209 28.29 -39.03 19.78
C THR A 209 29.69 -39.39 19.32
N LEU A 210 30.70 -38.90 20.04
CA LEU A 210 32.10 -39.30 19.89
C LEU A 210 32.30 -40.73 20.39
#